data_AF-A0A535X7W4-F1
#
_entry.id   AF-A0A535X7W4-F1
#
_cell.length_a   1.000
_cell.length_b   1.000
_cell.length_c   1.000
_cell.angle_alpha   90.00
_cell.angle_beta   90.00
_cell.angle_gamma   90.00
#
_symmetry.space_group_name_H-M   'P 1'
#
loop_
_entity.id
_entity.type
_entity.pdbx_description
1 polymer ?
#
loop_
_entity_poly.entity_id
_entity_poly.type
_entity_poly.pdbx_seq_one_letter_code
_entity_poly.pdbx_strand_id
1 'polypeptide(L)' 'LSIYGDPGSGEPWGWQIDGHHLCIATVVFDGRIVTTPTFMGSEPRSIGDRSWFDLEEEAGLLLMRSLTNEQRTKAIIH' A
#
# COMPACT_ATOMS: atom_id res chain seq x y z
N LEU A 1 -15.83 -1.00 0.76
CA LEU A 1 -15.65 -0.24 -0.49
C LEU A 1 -16.40 1.06 -0.34
N SER A 2 -15.68 2.17 -0.41
CA SER A 2 -16.22 3.53 -0.35
C SER A 2 -15.89 4.24 -1.66
N ILE A 3 -16.82 5.03 -2.18
CA ILE A 3 -16.63 5.88 -3.35
C ILE A 3 -16.73 7.33 -2.90
N TYR A 4 -15.82 8.17 -3.38
CA TYR A 4 -15.77 9.60 -3.10
C TYR A 4 -15.87 10.37 -4.41
N GLY A 5 -16.80 11.34 -4.49
CA GLY A 5 -17.09 12.05 -5.72
C GLY A 5 -17.99 11.26 -6.68
N ASP A 6 -18.03 11.68 -7.94
CA ASP A 6 -18.90 11.11 -8.98
C ASP A 6 -18.06 10.53 -10.14
N PRO A 7 -17.91 9.20 -10.22
CA PRO A 7 -17.18 8.56 -11.31
C PRO A 7 -17.76 8.92 -12.68
N GLY A 8 -16.92 9.45 -13.58
CA GLY A 8 -17.31 9.78 -14.95
C GLY A 8 -17.85 11.20 -15.14
N SER A 9 -17.99 11.99 -14.08
CA SER A 9 -18.36 13.41 -14.15
C SER A 9 -17.31 14.30 -14.84
N GLY A 10 -16.07 13.82 -14.97
CA GLY A 10 -14.91 14.60 -15.39
C GLY A 10 -14.20 15.31 -14.23
N GLU A 11 -14.84 15.39 -13.07
CA GLU A 11 -14.24 15.92 -11.83
C GLU A 11 -13.40 14.85 -11.12
N PRO A 12 -12.47 15.25 -10.23
CA PRO A 12 -11.74 14.31 -9.38
C PRO A 12 -12.67 13.44 -8.54
N TRP A 13 -12.43 12.14 -8.57
CA TRP A 13 -13.16 11.15 -7.76
C TRP A 13 -12.19 10.08 -7.28
N GLY A 14 -12.62 9.25 -6.34
CA GLY A 14 -11.76 8.22 -5.79
C GLY A 14 -12.54 7.06 -5.19
N TRP A 15 -11.80 6.03 -4.83
CA TRP A 15 -12.35 4.87 -4.15
C TRP A 15 -11.37 4.35 -3.12
N GLN A 16 -11.93 3.74 -2.08
CA GLN A 16 -11.18 3.12 -1.01
C GLN A 16 -11.70 1.72 -0.74
N ILE A 17 -10.79 0.76 -0.65
CA ILE A 17 -11.04 -0.53 -0.03
C ILE A 17 -10.24 -0.54 1.26
N ASP A 18 -10.90 -0.67 2.39
CA ASP A 18 -10.28 -0.80 3.71
C ASP A 18 -10.80 -2.05 4.44
N GLY A 19 -9.92 -2.67 5.22
CA GLY A 19 -10.16 -3.88 5.97
C GLY A 19 -8.89 -4.32 6.70
N HIS A 20 -9.00 -5.35 7.54
CA HIS A 20 -7.90 -5.80 8.42
C HIS A 20 -6.59 -6.10 7.68
N HIS A 21 -6.67 -6.66 6.46
CA HIS A 21 -5.51 -7.11 5.68
C HIS A 21 -5.25 -6.28 4.41
N LEU A 22 -6.15 -5.35 4.05
CA LEU A 22 -6.09 -4.61 2.80
C LEU A 22 -6.62 -3.19 3.01
N CYS A 23 -5.78 -2.19 2.75
CA CYS A 23 -6.18 -0.80 2.67
C CYS A 23 -5.59 -0.18 1.40
N ILE A 24 -6.42 0.21 0.45
CA ILE A 24 -6.05 0.86 -0.80
C ILE A 24 -6.90 2.10 -0.93
N ALA A 25 -6.27 3.27 -1.02
CA ALA A 25 -6.92 4.52 -1.39
C ALA A 25 -6.44 4.96 -2.78
N THR A 26 -7.39 5.26 -3.66
CA THR A 26 -7.13 5.70 -5.03
C THR A 26 -7.88 7.01 -5.33
N VAL A 27 -7.19 7.94 -6.00
CA VAL A 27 -7.77 9.16 -6.57
C VAL A 27 -7.54 9.17 -8.07
N VAL A 28 -8.59 9.49 -8.82
CA VAL A 28 -8.62 9.65 -10.27
C VAL A 28 -8.87 11.11 -10.59
N PHE A 29 -7.96 11.73 -11.34
CA PHE A 29 -8.07 13.14 -11.75
C PHE A 29 -7.23 13.38 -13.01
N ASP A 30 -7.69 14.25 -13.92
CA ASP A 30 -6.93 14.66 -15.12
C ASP A 30 -6.32 13.47 -15.92
N GLY A 31 -7.07 12.39 -16.08
CA GLY A 31 -6.61 11.16 -16.76
C GLY A 31 -5.52 10.37 -16.00
N ARG A 32 -5.21 10.75 -14.76
CA ARG A 32 -4.22 10.10 -13.89
C ARG A 32 -4.90 9.31 -12.78
N ILE A 33 -4.18 8.31 -12.31
CA ILE A 33 -4.55 7.49 -11.16
C ILE A 33 -3.40 7.56 -10.15
N VAL A 34 -3.71 7.98 -8.93
CA VAL A 34 -2.76 7.99 -7.81
C VAL A 34 -3.29 7.08 -6.72
N THR A 35 -2.48 6.12 -6.31
CA THR A 35 -2.84 5.12 -5.31
C THR A 35 -1.86 5.18 -4.14
N THR A 36 -2.26 5.83 -3.06
CA THR A 36 -1.52 5.95 -1.80
C THR A 36 -2.43 6.56 -0.73
N PRO A 37 -2.31 6.17 0.56
CA PRO A 37 -1.48 5.09 1.07
C PRO A 37 -2.01 3.69 0.68
N THR A 38 -1.12 2.70 0.64
CA THR A 38 -1.44 1.28 0.43
C THR A 38 -0.90 0.42 1.55
N PHE A 39 -1.74 -0.45 2.08
CA PHE A 39 -1.39 -1.51 3.03
C PHE A 39 -1.92 -2.84 2.53
N MET A 40 -1.08 -3.86 2.54
CA MET A 40 -1.41 -5.22 2.15
C MET A 40 -0.74 -6.17 3.14
N GLY A 41 -1.51 -7.12 3.68
CA GLY A 41 -1.03 -8.10 4.64
C GLY A 41 -1.74 -9.44 4.44
N SER A 42 -1.13 -10.51 4.95
CA SER A 42 -1.73 -11.83 4.98
C SER A 42 -1.47 -12.49 6.33
N GLU A 43 -2.53 -12.98 6.97
CA GLU A 43 -2.46 -13.81 8.17
C GLU A 43 -3.37 -15.04 7.98
N PRO A 44 -2.82 -16.28 7.96
CA PRO A 44 -1.38 -16.59 8.04
C PRO A 44 -0.62 -16.11 6.79
N ARG A 45 0.69 -15.88 6.92
CA ARG A 45 1.52 -15.53 5.77
C ARG A 45 1.54 -16.67 4.76
N SER A 46 1.63 -17.93 5.19
CA SER A 46 1.83 -19.06 4.30
C SER A 46 0.92 -20.22 4.67
N ILE A 47 0.44 -20.95 3.66
CA ILE A 47 -0.40 -22.15 3.82
C ILE A 47 0.09 -23.21 2.83
N GLY A 48 0.62 -24.32 3.34
CA GLY A 48 1.28 -25.33 2.52
C GLY A 48 2.44 -24.72 1.73
N ASP A 49 2.48 -24.96 0.43
CA ASP A 49 3.52 -24.44 -0.47
C ASP A 49 3.21 -23.02 -1.00
N ARG A 50 2.15 -22.36 -0.49
CA ARG A 50 1.76 -21.01 -0.92
C ARG A 50 2.16 -19.96 0.10
N SER A 51 2.70 -18.86 -0.41
CA SER A 51 3.16 -17.70 0.33
C SER A 51 2.76 -16.42 -0.43
N TRP A 52 2.36 -15.36 0.29
CA TRP A 52 1.93 -14.07 -0.27
C TRP A 52 2.77 -12.91 0.25
N PHE A 53 3.36 -12.08 -0.62
CA PHE A 53 4.18 -10.92 -0.23
C PHE A 53 5.66 -11.20 0.08
N ASP A 54 6.24 -12.30 -0.42
CA ASP A 54 7.68 -12.59 -0.23
C ASP A 54 8.57 -11.50 -0.84
N LEU A 55 8.22 -11.03 -2.05
CA LEU A 55 9.00 -10.02 -2.76
C LEU A 55 8.90 -8.66 -2.07
N GLU A 56 7.72 -8.31 -1.56
CA GLU A 56 7.45 -7.06 -0.86
C GLU A 56 8.17 -7.03 0.50
N GLU A 57 8.16 -8.15 1.23
CA GLU A 57 8.94 -8.30 2.47
C GLU A 57 10.45 -8.16 2.20
N GLU A 58 10.96 -8.88 1.19
CA GLU A 58 12.36 -8.81 0.81
C GLU A 58 12.78 -7.39 0.39
N ALA A 59 11.97 -6.73 -0.44
CA ALA A 59 12.22 -5.35 -0.86
C ALA A 59 12.25 -4.37 0.34
N GLY A 60 11.33 -4.51 1.28
CA GLY A 60 11.33 -3.71 2.51
C GLY A 60 12.58 -3.93 3.36
N LEU A 61 13.01 -5.18 3.52
CA LEU A 61 14.24 -5.52 4.24
C LEU A 61 15.48 -4.99 3.52
N LEU A 62 15.56 -5.12 2.20
CA LEU A 62 16.66 -4.59 1.40
C LEU A 62 16.74 -3.06 1.50
N LEU A 63 15.60 -2.37 1.42
CA LEU A 63 15.54 -0.93 1.62
C LEU A 63 16.11 -0.56 2.99
N MET A 64 15.58 -1.12 4.08
CA MET A 64 16.06 -0.82 5.43
C MET A 64 17.54 -1.14 5.61
N ARG A 65 18.04 -2.22 4.98
CA ARG A 65 19.46 -2.60 5.02
C ARG A 65 20.36 -1.68 4.19
N SER A 66 19.83 -1.01 3.17
CA SER A 66 20.57 -0.03 2.37
C SER A 66 20.76 1.32 3.07
N LEU A 67 19.95 1.61 4.09
CA LEU A 67 20.00 2.86 4.83
C LEU A 67 21.24 2.93 5.74
N THR A 68 21.83 4.13 5.82
CA THR A 68 22.83 4.49 6.85
C THR A 68 22.20 4.50 8.25
N ASN A 69 23.04 4.51 9.29
CA ASN A 69 22.55 4.59 10.67
C ASN A 69 21.67 5.82 10.92
N GLU A 70 22.07 6.99 10.40
CA GLU A 70 21.30 8.23 10.54
C GLU A 70 19.93 8.17 9.84
N GLN A 71 19.87 7.54 8.66
CA GLN A 71 18.61 7.34 7.93
C GLN A 71 17.71 6.32 8.63
N ARG A 72 18.25 5.23 9.18
CA ARG A 72 17.46 4.23 9.93
C ARG A 72 16.79 4.83 11.15
N THR A 73 17.47 5.69 11.90
CA THR A 73 16.89 6.38 13.05
C THR A 73 15.66 7.23 12.67
N LYS A 74 15.61 7.75 11.44
CA LYS A 74 14.43 8.50 10.94
C LYS A 74 13.34 7.59 10.38
N ALA A 75 13.71 6.44 9.83
CA ALA A 75 12.79 5.53 9.14
C ALA A 75 12.06 4.57 10.10
N ILE A 76 12.64 4.24 11.26
CA ILE A 76 12.00 3.40 12.28
C ILE A 76 10.99 4.24 13.06
N ILE A 77 9.74 3.77 13.10
CA ILE A 77 8.65 4.37 13.87
C ILE A 77 8.45 3.51 15.12
N HIS A 78 8.32 4.13 16.29
CA HIS A 78 8.07 3.49 17.59
C HIS A 78 6.59 3.51 17.96
#